data_AF-A0A1J5WLF1-F1
#
_entry.id   AF-A0A1J5WLF1-F1
#
_cell.length_a   1.000
_cell.length_b   1.000
_cell.length_c   1.000
_cell.angle_alpha   90.00
_cell.angle_beta   90.00
_cell.angle_gamma   90.00
#
_symmetry.space_group_name_H-M   'P 1'
#
loop_
_entity.id
_entity.type
_entity.pdbx_description
1 polymer ?
#
loop_
_entity_poly.entity_id
_entity_poly.type
_entity_poly.pdbx_seq_one_letter_code
_entity_poly.pdbx_strand_id
1 'polypeptide(L)'
;MALRVSAEVKEKLQQRLGRLLGTEPNVFPGSQAVSFMEKDLASLVEKDYFVCEKSDGLRSLLYLSCFENKPRGYFIDREYNVEAYDAEHAAKGGQHHTDTLLDTELVEWDGRVCLVFDIILLNGVFVGGLPLGKRIKLFTENVLEPCKDKFPFQLEAKLFQFSYHSRYILDEIVPSLKHANDGLVFTPVNSRYKSGTCRELLKWKPPEMNTVDFKISVEWKERVPEYALNIAVGKIHRKFAMLEKTEELSALDSDPPDGKIAECSLVDGQWRFLRFREDKTYANDESVVRRIMKSISEDITRERLLSVMAGVREKWKAREDETRRRALKRGPEGDA
;
A
#
# COMPACT_ATOMS: atom_id res chain seq x y z
N MET A 1 17.88 6.60 -16.52
CA MET A 1 18.74 6.26 -15.35
C MET A 1 18.37 7.20 -14.22
N ALA A 2 18.32 6.71 -12.98
CA ALA A 2 17.98 7.51 -11.81
C ALA A 2 19.03 8.60 -11.54
N LEU A 3 18.57 9.79 -11.18
CA LEU A 3 19.41 10.94 -10.83
C LEU A 3 19.48 11.09 -9.30
N ARG A 4 20.67 11.37 -8.79
CA ARG A 4 20.85 11.74 -7.37
C ARG A 4 20.21 13.10 -7.11
N VAL A 5 19.41 13.17 -6.05
CA VAL A 5 18.76 14.39 -5.60
C VAL A 5 19.57 15.00 -4.46
N SER A 6 19.90 16.29 -4.54
CA SER A 6 20.61 16.98 -3.45
C SER A 6 19.71 17.17 -2.23
N ALA A 7 20.30 17.35 -1.05
CA ALA A 7 19.56 17.64 0.17
C ALA A 7 18.68 18.90 0.02
N GLU A 8 19.17 19.91 -0.70
CA GLU A 8 18.44 21.16 -0.97
C GLU A 8 17.19 20.92 -1.84
N VAL A 9 17.28 20.10 -2.89
CA VAL A 9 16.11 19.75 -3.71
C VAL A 9 15.10 18.95 -2.89
N LYS A 10 15.57 17.98 -2.09
CA LYS A 10 14.70 17.21 -1.18
C LYS A 10 13.93 18.13 -0.23
N GLU A 11 14.61 19.08 0.41
CA GLU A 11 13.97 20.04 1.33
C GLU A 11 12.94 20.92 0.60
N LYS A 12 13.27 21.42 -0.60
CA LYS A 12 12.33 22.20 -1.40
C LYS A 12 11.09 21.41 -1.81
N LEU A 13 11.24 20.12 -2.15
CA LEU A 13 10.11 19.21 -2.43
C LEU A 13 9.24 19.01 -1.18
N GLN A 14 9.85 18.74 -0.02
CA GLN A 14 9.16 18.61 1.26
C GLN A 14 8.33 19.85 1.60
N GLN A 15 8.94 21.04 1.52
CA GLN A 15 8.24 22.30 1.78
C GLN A 15 7.11 22.56 0.79
N ARG A 16 7.31 22.24 -0.50
CA ARG A 16 6.31 22.44 -1.55
C ARG A 16 5.11 21.52 -1.37
N LEU A 17 5.35 20.22 -1.16
CA LEU A 17 4.28 19.24 -0.92
C LEU A 17 3.53 19.53 0.39
N GLY A 18 4.25 19.88 1.46
CA GLY A 18 3.63 20.28 2.72
C GLY A 18 2.66 21.45 2.55
N ARG A 19 3.07 22.48 1.80
CA ARG A 19 2.21 23.63 1.47
C ARG A 19 0.99 23.24 0.63
N LEU A 20 1.18 22.45 -0.43
CA LEU A 20 0.10 22.06 -1.34
C LEU A 20 -0.94 21.15 -0.67
N LEU A 21 -0.51 20.33 0.28
CA LEU A 21 -1.37 19.33 0.93
C LEU A 21 -1.85 19.76 2.33
N GLY A 22 -1.32 20.86 2.86
CA GLY A 22 -1.60 21.30 4.23
C GLY A 22 -1.03 20.33 5.27
N THR A 23 0.13 19.72 4.98
CA THR A 23 0.84 18.80 5.88
C THR A 23 2.17 19.40 6.32
N GLU A 24 2.71 18.91 7.43
CA GLU A 24 4.08 19.23 7.84
C GLU A 24 5.07 18.77 6.75
N PRO A 25 6.10 19.56 6.38
CA PRO A 25 7.02 19.24 5.28
C PRO A 25 7.73 17.89 5.40
N ASN A 26 7.98 17.45 6.64
CA ASN A 26 8.71 16.21 6.93
C ASN A 26 7.79 15.01 7.18
N VAL A 27 6.49 15.14 6.95
CA VAL A 27 5.50 14.07 7.19
C VAL A 27 4.99 13.54 5.86
N PHE A 28 5.28 12.26 5.59
CA PHE A 28 4.95 11.62 4.33
C PHE A 28 3.44 11.74 4.05
N PRO A 29 3.02 12.34 2.93
CA PRO A 29 1.62 12.73 2.77
C PRO A 29 0.75 11.59 2.24
N GLY A 30 1.31 10.41 1.98
CA GLY A 30 0.56 9.25 1.52
C GLY A 30 -0.38 8.67 2.58
N SER A 31 -1.57 8.24 2.15
CA SER A 31 -2.60 7.62 2.98
C SER A 31 -2.18 6.23 3.48
N GLN A 32 -2.19 5.98 4.78
CA GLN A 32 -1.81 4.69 5.36
C GLN A 32 -3.05 3.84 5.65
N ALA A 33 -3.15 2.70 4.97
CA ALA A 33 -4.19 1.70 5.15
C ALA A 33 -4.07 0.98 6.50
N VAL A 34 -5.21 0.72 7.13
CA VAL A 34 -5.30 -0.07 8.37
C VAL A 34 -5.60 -1.53 8.04
N SER A 35 -5.12 -2.45 8.86
CA SER A 35 -5.44 -3.87 8.71
C SER A 35 -6.95 -4.10 8.79
N PHE A 36 -7.46 -4.94 7.91
CA PHE A 36 -8.84 -5.37 7.87
C PHE A 36 -9.13 -6.28 9.07
N MET A 37 -10.21 -5.99 9.80
CA MET A 37 -10.62 -6.66 11.03
C MET A 37 -12.05 -7.19 10.90
N GLU A 38 -12.51 -8.04 11.82
CA GLU A 38 -13.86 -8.62 11.82
C GLU A 38 -14.97 -7.55 11.72
N LYS A 39 -14.81 -6.43 12.44
CA LYS A 39 -15.74 -5.29 12.40
C LYS A 39 -15.90 -4.66 11.00
N ASP A 40 -14.90 -4.82 10.14
CA ASP A 40 -14.87 -4.19 8.83
C ASP A 40 -15.67 -5.00 7.80
N LEU A 41 -16.01 -6.26 8.08
CA LEU A 41 -16.96 -7.06 7.29
C LEU A 41 -18.33 -6.34 7.20
N ALA A 42 -18.82 -5.80 8.31
CA ALA A 42 -20.04 -5.01 8.32
C ALA A 42 -19.88 -3.70 7.51
N SER A 43 -18.71 -3.06 7.62
CA SER A 43 -18.42 -1.81 6.90
C SER A 43 -18.45 -2.00 5.37
N LEU A 44 -17.98 -3.15 4.86
CA LEU A 44 -18.06 -3.48 3.42
C LEU A 44 -19.51 -3.59 2.93
N VAL A 45 -20.44 -4.03 3.78
CA VAL A 45 -21.85 -4.16 3.43
C VAL A 45 -22.54 -2.80 3.43
N GLU A 46 -22.21 -1.95 4.39
CA GLU A 46 -22.83 -0.64 4.60
C GLU A 46 -22.33 0.45 3.64
N LYS A 47 -21.05 0.38 3.23
CA LYS A 47 -20.39 1.40 2.41
C LYS A 47 -19.89 0.84 1.08
N ASP A 48 -19.81 1.72 0.10
CA ASP A 48 -19.30 1.39 -1.23
C ASP A 48 -17.76 1.46 -1.24
N TYR A 49 -17.15 0.34 -1.60
CA TYR A 49 -15.71 0.14 -1.73
C TYR A 49 -15.34 -0.34 -3.14
N PHE A 50 -14.27 0.23 -3.69
CA PHE A 50 -13.50 -0.46 -4.71
C PHE A 50 -12.48 -1.39 -4.05
N VAL A 51 -12.07 -2.41 -4.78
CA VAL A 51 -11.04 -3.37 -4.37
C VAL A 51 -10.05 -3.59 -5.50
N CYS A 52 -8.78 -3.70 -5.14
CA CYS A 52 -7.71 -4.14 -6.04
C CYS A 52 -6.79 -5.12 -5.32
N GLU A 53 -5.95 -5.80 -6.10
CA GLU A 53 -4.87 -6.63 -5.57
C GLU A 53 -3.87 -5.77 -4.77
N LYS A 54 -3.37 -6.30 -3.66
CA LYS A 54 -2.28 -5.70 -2.88
C LYS A 54 -0.93 -6.23 -3.37
N SER A 55 -0.24 -5.42 -4.15
CA SER A 55 1.10 -5.72 -4.64
C SER A 55 2.11 -5.69 -3.48
N ASP A 56 3.09 -6.59 -3.53
CA ASP A 56 4.27 -6.56 -2.67
C ASP A 56 5.41 -5.83 -3.40
N GLY A 57 5.42 -4.50 -3.29
CA GLY A 57 6.37 -3.62 -3.96
C GLY A 57 6.92 -2.53 -3.03
N LEU A 58 7.63 -1.57 -3.64
CA LEU A 58 8.06 -0.35 -2.97
C LEU A 58 7.03 0.77 -3.18
N ARG A 59 6.29 1.09 -2.13
CA ARG A 59 5.33 2.20 -2.17
C ARG A 59 6.06 3.54 -2.17
N SER A 60 5.81 4.33 -3.20
CA SER A 60 6.33 5.69 -3.37
C SER A 60 5.27 6.60 -3.96
N LEU A 61 5.36 7.90 -3.70
CA LEU A 61 4.60 8.89 -4.47
C LEU A 61 5.37 9.26 -5.72
N LEU A 62 4.69 9.44 -6.85
CA LEU A 62 5.28 9.99 -8.07
C LEU A 62 4.85 11.45 -8.21
N TYR A 63 5.81 12.36 -8.02
CA TYR A 63 5.60 13.80 -8.19
C TYR A 63 6.16 14.26 -9.54
N LEU A 64 5.30 14.80 -10.39
CA LEU A 64 5.66 15.34 -11.70
C LEU A 64 5.73 16.86 -11.61
N SER A 65 6.90 17.41 -11.94
CA SER A 65 7.16 18.84 -11.87
C SER A 65 8.17 19.29 -12.92
N CYS A 66 8.21 20.60 -13.15
CA CYS A 66 9.26 21.30 -13.89
C CYS A 66 10.24 22.01 -12.95
N PHE A 67 10.49 21.42 -11.79
CA PHE A 67 11.43 21.95 -10.81
C PHE A 67 12.82 22.18 -11.46
N GLU A 68 13.46 23.30 -11.16
CA GLU A 68 14.71 23.75 -11.83
C GLU A 68 14.60 23.91 -13.37
N ASN A 69 13.41 24.24 -13.88
CA ASN A 69 13.15 24.42 -15.31
C ASN A 69 13.40 23.16 -16.17
N LYS A 70 13.36 21.96 -15.56
CA LYS A 70 13.45 20.69 -16.27
C LYS A 70 12.28 19.77 -15.90
N PRO A 71 11.59 19.15 -16.88
CA PRO A 71 10.51 18.25 -16.59
C PRO A 71 11.07 16.94 -16.02
N ARG A 72 10.70 16.65 -14.77
CA ARG A 72 11.14 15.47 -14.04
C ARG A 72 10.00 14.79 -13.31
N GLY A 73 10.14 13.48 -13.14
CA GLY A 73 9.40 12.68 -12.17
C GLY A 73 10.26 12.39 -10.95
N TYR A 74 9.69 12.52 -9.76
CA TYR A 74 10.33 12.26 -8.49
C TYR A 74 9.57 11.16 -7.76
N PHE A 75 10.19 10.01 -7.56
CA PHE A 75 9.67 8.99 -6.65
C PHE A 75 10.10 9.35 -5.23
N ILE A 76 9.13 9.41 -4.32
CA ILE A 76 9.32 9.80 -2.92
C ILE A 76 8.78 8.66 -2.05
N ASP A 77 9.66 7.97 -1.34
CA ASP A 77 9.25 6.90 -0.42
C ASP A 77 8.77 7.46 0.95
N ARG A 78 8.45 6.57 1.89
CA ARG A 78 7.91 6.94 3.21
C ARG A 78 8.91 7.68 4.09
N GLU A 79 10.19 7.43 3.87
CA GLU A 79 11.33 8.07 4.55
C GLU A 79 11.78 9.35 3.82
N TYR A 80 11.05 9.77 2.78
CA TYR A 80 11.39 10.88 1.89
C TYR A 80 12.75 10.70 1.17
N ASN A 81 13.20 9.47 0.94
CA ASN A 81 14.24 9.27 -0.06
C ASN A 81 13.66 9.60 -1.43
N VAL A 82 14.41 10.37 -2.21
CA VAL A 82 13.94 10.90 -3.50
C VAL A 82 14.80 10.35 -4.62
N GLU A 83 14.15 9.73 -5.59
CA GLU A 83 14.75 9.28 -6.82
C GLU A 83 14.17 10.06 -7.99
N ALA A 84 15.02 10.76 -8.74
CA ALA A 84 14.58 11.63 -9.83
C ALA A 84 14.83 11.00 -11.21
N TYR A 85 13.94 11.29 -12.14
CA TYR A 85 13.98 10.83 -13.52
C TYR A 85 13.66 12.00 -14.45
N ASP A 86 14.49 12.21 -15.46
CA ASP A 86 14.09 13.05 -16.58
C ASP A 86 12.88 12.39 -17.27
N ALA A 87 11.79 13.15 -17.41
CA ALA A 87 10.52 12.60 -17.88
C ALA A 87 9.76 13.65 -18.68
N GLU A 88 9.43 13.33 -19.93
CA GLU A 88 8.55 14.19 -20.71
C GLU A 88 7.08 13.95 -20.34
N HIS A 89 6.64 14.61 -19.29
CA HIS A 89 5.27 14.51 -18.78
C HIS A 89 4.33 15.59 -19.35
N ALA A 90 4.42 15.85 -20.66
CA ALA A 90 3.50 16.71 -21.39
C ALA A 90 2.76 15.90 -22.45
N ALA A 91 1.48 16.17 -22.66
CA ALA A 91 0.79 15.73 -23.88
C ALA A 91 1.51 16.30 -25.12
N LYS A 92 1.35 15.67 -26.30
CA LYS A 92 1.97 16.17 -27.54
C LYS A 92 1.50 17.60 -27.84
N GLY A 93 2.43 18.57 -27.83
CA GLY A 93 2.11 20.00 -27.99
C GLY A 93 1.50 20.68 -26.76
N GLY A 94 1.40 19.96 -25.64
CA GLY A 94 0.89 20.47 -24.36
C GLY A 94 1.99 21.01 -23.46
N GLN A 95 1.59 21.55 -22.31
CA GLN A 95 2.50 21.95 -21.24
C GLN A 95 2.81 20.76 -20.33
N HIS A 96 4.01 20.76 -19.77
CA HIS A 96 4.43 19.82 -18.76
C HIS A 96 3.68 20.01 -17.44
N HIS A 97 3.52 18.93 -16.69
CA HIS A 97 2.97 18.99 -15.32
C HIS A 97 3.91 19.76 -14.39
N THR A 98 3.34 20.63 -13.55
CA THR A 98 4.12 21.44 -12.59
C THR A 98 4.00 20.92 -11.16
N ASP A 99 2.84 20.39 -10.80
CA ASP A 99 2.49 19.99 -9.43
C ASP A 99 1.47 18.84 -9.44
N THR A 100 1.78 17.77 -10.17
CA THR A 100 0.94 16.56 -10.22
C THR A 100 1.53 15.51 -9.29
N LEU A 101 0.70 14.94 -8.39
CA LEU A 101 1.14 13.98 -7.37
C LEU A 101 0.27 12.73 -7.43
N LEU A 102 0.91 11.58 -7.68
CA LEU A 102 0.30 10.27 -7.78
C LEU A 102 0.72 9.38 -6.60
N ASP A 103 -0.16 8.51 -6.15
CA ASP A 103 0.16 7.47 -5.16
C ASP A 103 0.36 6.15 -5.90
N THR A 104 1.54 5.56 -5.74
CA THR A 104 2.00 4.48 -6.60
C THR A 104 2.69 3.35 -5.83
N GLU A 105 2.75 2.19 -6.46
CA GLU A 105 3.50 1.03 -6.02
C GLU A 105 4.51 0.67 -7.11
N LEU A 106 5.78 0.58 -6.76
CA LEU A 106 6.85 0.20 -7.67
C LEU A 106 7.10 -1.29 -7.55
N VAL A 107 7.05 -1.97 -8.68
CA VAL A 107 7.21 -3.42 -8.80
C VAL A 107 8.14 -3.70 -9.98
N GLU A 108 8.76 -4.88 -9.97
CA GLU A 108 9.70 -5.28 -11.02
C GLU A 108 9.22 -6.55 -11.70
N TRP A 109 8.84 -6.42 -12.97
CA TRP A 109 8.75 -7.52 -13.92
C TRP A 109 9.09 -6.94 -15.29
N ASP A 110 10.05 -7.54 -15.99
CA ASP A 110 10.48 -7.03 -17.30
C ASP A 110 10.87 -5.53 -17.29
N GLY A 111 11.58 -5.14 -16.22
CA GLY A 111 11.91 -3.75 -15.91
C GLY A 111 11.07 -3.16 -14.77
N ARG A 112 11.17 -1.85 -14.61
CA ARG A 112 10.47 -1.11 -13.55
C ARG A 112 9.06 -0.75 -13.99
N VAL A 113 8.08 -1.14 -13.20
CA VAL A 113 6.65 -0.86 -13.43
C VAL A 113 6.12 -0.01 -12.28
N CYS A 114 5.45 1.08 -12.63
CA CYS A 114 4.82 2.03 -11.72
C CYS A 114 3.31 1.83 -11.77
N LEU A 115 2.77 1.15 -10.76
CA LEU A 115 1.34 0.91 -10.60
C LEU A 115 0.70 2.09 -9.85
N VAL A 116 -0.05 2.93 -10.56
CA VAL A 116 -0.76 4.07 -9.97
C VAL A 116 -2.12 3.62 -9.46
N PHE A 117 -2.41 3.93 -8.20
CA PHE A 117 -3.68 3.59 -7.57
C PHE A 117 -4.44 4.79 -6.99
N ASP A 118 -3.87 5.99 -7.02
CA ASP A 118 -4.59 7.23 -6.74
C ASP A 118 -3.88 8.47 -7.33
N ILE A 119 -4.62 9.58 -7.47
CA ILE A 119 -4.09 10.91 -7.78
C ILE A 119 -4.54 11.92 -6.72
N ILE A 120 -3.58 12.65 -6.17
CA ILE A 120 -3.78 13.56 -5.03
C ILE A 120 -3.84 15.01 -5.53
N LEU A 121 -2.90 15.39 -6.39
CA LEU A 121 -2.79 16.71 -7.02
C LEU A 121 -2.73 16.56 -8.54
N LEU A 122 -3.37 17.48 -9.25
CA LEU A 122 -3.24 17.63 -10.70
C LEU A 122 -2.90 19.09 -10.99
N ASN A 123 -1.69 19.37 -11.48
CA ASN A 123 -1.21 20.72 -11.77
C ASN A 123 -1.45 21.73 -10.63
N GLY A 124 -1.21 21.29 -9.39
CA GLY A 124 -1.30 22.13 -8.19
C GLY A 124 -2.70 22.20 -7.58
N VAL A 125 -3.72 21.64 -8.25
CA VAL A 125 -5.08 21.55 -7.73
C VAL A 125 -5.24 20.25 -6.96
N PHE A 126 -5.72 20.35 -5.71
CA PHE A 126 -6.07 19.18 -4.90
C PHE A 126 -7.33 18.50 -5.45
N VAL A 127 -7.13 17.35 -6.11
CA VAL A 127 -8.20 16.50 -6.66
C VAL A 127 -8.57 15.34 -5.73
N GLY A 128 -7.80 15.14 -4.66
CA GLY A 128 -8.07 14.16 -3.61
C GLY A 128 -9.45 14.30 -2.95
N GLY A 129 -10.13 15.44 -3.09
CA GLY A 129 -11.50 15.64 -2.60
C GLY A 129 -12.59 14.94 -3.42
N LEU A 130 -12.29 14.50 -4.65
CA LEU A 130 -13.25 13.84 -5.53
C LEU A 130 -13.41 12.35 -5.19
N PRO A 131 -14.51 11.67 -5.57
CA PRO A 131 -14.63 10.21 -5.49
C PRO A 131 -13.54 9.48 -6.27
N LEU A 132 -13.12 8.29 -5.81
CA LEU A 132 -11.99 7.54 -6.37
C LEU A 132 -12.12 7.34 -7.88
N GLY A 133 -13.31 6.97 -8.37
CA GLY A 133 -13.55 6.78 -9.81
C GLY A 133 -13.25 8.03 -10.65
N LYS A 134 -13.57 9.23 -10.12
CA LYS A 134 -13.21 10.50 -10.78
C LYS A 134 -11.71 10.77 -10.71
N ARG A 135 -11.06 10.44 -9.59
CA ARG A 135 -9.61 10.59 -9.43
C ARG A 135 -8.87 9.71 -10.44
N ILE A 136 -9.20 8.42 -10.52
CA ILE A 136 -8.60 7.48 -11.50
C ILE A 136 -8.85 7.97 -12.93
N LYS A 137 -10.06 8.43 -13.25
CA LYS A 137 -10.36 9.01 -14.57
C LYS A 137 -9.45 10.20 -14.89
N LEU A 138 -9.28 11.13 -13.95
CA LEU A 138 -8.36 12.28 -14.13
C LEU A 138 -6.92 11.82 -14.38
N PHE A 139 -6.43 10.84 -13.63
CA PHE A 139 -5.11 10.24 -13.89
C PHE A 139 -5.02 9.65 -15.30
N THR A 140 -6.02 8.86 -15.70
CA THR A 140 -6.03 8.21 -17.03
C THR A 140 -5.96 9.24 -18.16
N GLU A 141 -6.87 10.21 -18.15
CA GLU A 141 -7.02 11.19 -19.24
C GLU A 141 -5.89 12.23 -19.28
N ASN A 142 -5.30 12.59 -18.12
CA ASN A 142 -4.34 13.69 -18.05
C ASN A 142 -2.89 13.22 -17.96
N VAL A 143 -2.61 11.98 -17.53
CA VAL A 143 -1.24 11.49 -17.31
C VAL A 143 -0.97 10.19 -18.05
N LEU A 144 -1.80 9.16 -17.83
CA LEU A 144 -1.54 7.82 -18.37
C LEU A 144 -1.59 7.82 -19.90
N GLU A 145 -2.74 8.15 -20.50
CA GLU A 145 -2.92 8.11 -21.95
C GLU A 145 -1.96 9.06 -22.69
N PRO A 146 -1.70 10.31 -22.21
CA PRO A 146 -0.82 11.22 -22.93
C PRO A 146 0.67 10.95 -22.77
N CYS A 147 1.11 10.32 -21.66
CA CYS A 147 2.52 10.29 -21.27
C CYS A 147 3.10 8.91 -20.97
N LYS A 148 2.32 7.81 -20.93
CA LYS A 148 2.80 6.48 -20.50
C LYS A 148 4.10 6.03 -21.20
N ASP A 149 4.23 6.27 -22.51
CA ASP A 149 5.37 5.82 -23.32
C ASP A 149 6.58 6.77 -23.25
N LYS A 150 6.47 7.86 -22.47
CA LYS A 150 7.49 8.89 -22.32
C LYS A 150 8.30 8.75 -21.02
N PHE A 151 7.87 7.86 -20.13
CA PHE A 151 8.57 7.59 -18.89
C PHE A 151 9.66 6.52 -19.10
N PRO A 152 10.76 6.57 -18.34
CA PRO A 152 11.80 5.54 -18.38
C PRO A 152 11.41 4.24 -17.64
N PHE A 153 10.13 4.09 -17.30
CA PHE A 153 9.51 2.97 -16.62
C PHE A 153 8.11 2.76 -17.19
N GLN A 154 7.56 1.56 -17.07
CA GLN A 154 6.19 1.29 -17.51
C GLN A 154 5.22 1.96 -16.52
N LEU A 155 4.29 2.78 -17.01
CA LEU A 155 3.26 3.42 -16.20
C LEU A 155 1.92 2.73 -16.43
N GLU A 156 1.31 2.21 -15.37
CA GLU A 156 0.03 1.50 -15.44
C GLU A 156 -0.94 1.96 -14.36
N ALA A 157 -2.24 1.85 -14.63
CA ALA A 157 -3.28 2.02 -13.61
C ALA A 157 -3.53 0.67 -12.93
N LYS A 158 -3.68 0.66 -11.59
CA LYS A 158 -4.23 -0.53 -10.92
C LYS A 158 -5.65 -0.80 -11.39
N LEU A 159 -5.94 -2.08 -11.62
CA LEU A 159 -7.27 -2.54 -11.95
C LEU A 159 -8.15 -2.59 -10.68
N PHE A 160 -9.06 -1.62 -10.56
CA PHE A 160 -10.08 -1.62 -9.52
C PHE A 160 -11.33 -2.39 -9.96
N GLN A 161 -11.93 -3.14 -9.04
CA GLN A 161 -13.24 -3.75 -9.16
C GLN A 161 -14.14 -3.27 -8.03
N PHE A 162 -15.45 -3.47 -8.14
CA PHE A 162 -16.34 -3.32 -6.99
C PHE A 162 -15.99 -4.34 -5.90
N SER A 163 -16.12 -3.97 -4.62
CA SER A 163 -15.74 -4.84 -3.50
C SER A 163 -16.40 -6.22 -3.57
N TYR A 164 -17.64 -6.33 -4.01
CA TYR A 164 -18.32 -7.62 -4.19
C TYR A 164 -17.74 -8.52 -5.30
N HIS A 165 -16.76 -8.05 -6.07
CA HIS A 165 -15.97 -8.84 -7.01
C HIS A 165 -14.61 -9.29 -6.45
N SER A 166 -14.37 -9.22 -5.13
CA SER A 166 -13.14 -9.73 -4.52
C SER A 166 -12.78 -11.16 -4.92
N ARG A 167 -13.77 -12.04 -5.11
CA ARG A 167 -13.55 -13.41 -5.61
C ARG A 167 -12.89 -13.42 -6.98
N TYR A 168 -13.37 -12.61 -7.92
CA TYR A 168 -12.78 -12.51 -9.26
C TYR A 168 -11.32 -12.03 -9.21
N ILE A 169 -11.01 -11.10 -8.31
CA ILE A 169 -9.61 -10.66 -8.15
C ILE A 169 -8.73 -11.81 -7.66
N LEU A 170 -9.16 -12.52 -6.61
CA LEU A 170 -8.37 -13.62 -6.03
C LEU A 170 -8.26 -14.83 -6.95
N ASP A 171 -9.31 -15.16 -7.69
CA ASP A 171 -9.42 -16.39 -8.46
C ASP A 171 -8.85 -16.22 -9.88
N GLU A 172 -8.96 -15.03 -10.49
CA GLU A 172 -8.59 -14.79 -11.89
C GLU A 172 -7.45 -13.78 -12.06
N ILE A 173 -7.49 -12.65 -11.32
CA ILE A 173 -6.51 -11.57 -11.51
C ILE A 173 -5.18 -11.93 -10.84
N VAL A 174 -5.20 -12.29 -9.55
CA VAL A 174 -3.98 -12.60 -8.77
C VAL A 174 -3.12 -13.67 -9.43
N PRO A 175 -3.66 -14.81 -9.91
CA PRO A 175 -2.86 -15.83 -10.59
C PRO A 175 -2.23 -15.37 -11.92
N SER A 176 -2.77 -14.30 -12.54
CA SER A 176 -2.26 -13.73 -13.79
C SER A 176 -1.23 -12.62 -13.61
N LEU A 177 -1.00 -12.17 -12.37
CA LEU A 177 -0.06 -11.10 -12.07
C LEU A 177 1.39 -11.54 -12.35
N LYS A 178 2.21 -10.59 -12.77
CA LYS A 178 3.65 -10.78 -12.99
C LYS A 178 4.50 -10.38 -11.77
N HIS A 179 3.84 -9.96 -10.69
CA HIS A 179 4.42 -9.58 -9.41
C HIS A 179 3.81 -10.35 -8.27
N ALA A 180 4.50 -10.34 -7.13
CA ALA A 180 3.99 -10.85 -5.88
C ALA A 180 2.78 -10.05 -5.39
N ASN A 181 1.80 -10.76 -4.85
CA ASN A 181 0.61 -10.24 -4.20
C ASN A 181 0.53 -10.80 -2.79
N ASP A 182 0.19 -9.95 -1.83
CA ASP A 182 0.07 -10.34 -0.42
C ASP A 182 -1.33 -10.06 0.17
N GLY A 183 -2.34 -9.90 -0.69
CA GLY A 183 -3.74 -9.72 -0.30
C GLY A 183 -4.53 -8.72 -1.15
N LEU A 184 -5.44 -7.98 -0.51
CA LEU A 184 -6.35 -7.02 -1.15
C LEU A 184 -6.32 -5.66 -0.46
N VAL A 185 -6.59 -4.60 -1.22
CA VAL A 185 -6.82 -3.25 -0.69
C VAL A 185 -8.24 -2.80 -1.02
N PHE A 186 -8.99 -2.42 0.00
CA PHE A 186 -10.33 -1.85 -0.13
C PHE A 186 -10.28 -0.33 0.03
N THR A 187 -10.61 0.38 -1.04
CA THR A 187 -10.60 1.84 -1.09
C THR A 187 -12.03 2.38 -1.14
N PRO A 188 -12.44 3.25 -0.21
CA PRO A 188 -13.81 3.79 -0.20
C PRO A 188 -14.08 4.63 -1.46
N VAL A 189 -15.25 4.44 -2.08
CA VAL A 189 -15.59 5.08 -3.36
C VAL A 189 -15.69 6.60 -3.22
N ASN A 190 -16.38 7.08 -2.18
CA ASN A 190 -16.77 8.48 -2.03
C ASN A 190 -15.91 9.28 -1.03
N SER A 191 -15.03 8.62 -0.28
CA SER A 191 -14.18 9.33 0.69
C SER A 191 -13.06 10.10 -0.02
N ARG A 192 -12.75 11.28 0.52
CA ARG A 192 -11.57 12.06 0.12
C ARG A 192 -10.28 11.29 0.44
N TYR A 193 -9.25 11.52 -0.37
CA TYR A 193 -7.89 11.17 -0.02
C TYR A 193 -7.45 11.89 1.28
N LYS A 194 -6.81 11.15 2.17
CA LYS A 194 -6.37 11.63 3.49
C LYS A 194 -4.92 11.26 3.73
N SER A 195 -4.08 12.25 4.03
CA SER A 195 -2.69 12.01 4.45
C SER A 195 -2.61 11.35 5.82
N GLY A 196 -1.61 10.48 6.00
CA GLY A 196 -1.44 9.71 7.23
C GLY A 196 -2.48 8.59 7.35
N THR A 197 -2.79 8.16 8.58
CA THR A 197 -3.68 6.99 8.79
C THR A 197 -5.12 7.27 8.35
N CYS A 198 -5.59 6.47 7.39
CA CYS A 198 -6.98 6.46 6.91
C CYS A 198 -7.68 5.19 7.39
N ARG A 199 -8.60 5.34 8.36
CA ARG A 199 -9.33 4.20 8.95
C ARG A 199 -10.34 3.56 8.00
N GLU A 200 -10.71 4.25 6.92
CA GLU A 200 -11.60 3.71 5.90
C GLU A 200 -10.84 2.98 4.79
N LEU A 201 -9.53 3.23 4.64
CA LEU A 201 -8.70 2.49 3.67
C LEU A 201 -8.20 1.20 4.33
N LEU A 202 -8.66 0.06 3.84
CA LEU A 202 -8.44 -1.23 4.48
C LEU A 202 -7.48 -2.07 3.66
N LYS A 203 -6.57 -2.78 4.33
CA LYS A 203 -5.73 -3.82 3.72
C LYS A 203 -6.05 -5.16 4.37
N TRP A 204 -6.47 -6.12 3.56
CA TRP A 204 -6.66 -7.49 3.98
C TRP A 204 -5.47 -8.32 3.51
N LYS A 205 -4.98 -9.20 4.37
CA LYS A 205 -3.99 -10.22 4.06
C LYS A 205 -4.53 -11.57 4.53
N PRO A 206 -4.31 -12.67 3.78
CA PRO A 206 -4.53 -14.00 4.31
C PRO A 206 -3.79 -14.17 5.65
N PRO A 207 -4.38 -14.85 6.65
CA PRO A 207 -3.76 -15.10 7.94
C PRO A 207 -2.32 -15.62 7.83
N GLU A 208 -2.08 -16.56 6.93
CA GLU A 208 -0.80 -17.19 6.63
C GLU A 208 0.27 -16.25 6.05
N MET A 209 -0.14 -15.10 5.50
CA MET A 209 0.75 -14.06 4.95
C MET A 209 1.04 -12.93 5.95
N ASN A 210 0.56 -13.03 7.19
CA ASN A 210 0.94 -12.09 8.25
C ASN A 210 2.29 -12.50 8.83
N THR A 211 3.23 -11.55 8.81
CA THR A 211 4.58 -11.73 9.30
C THR A 211 4.91 -10.73 10.39
N VAL A 212 5.83 -11.12 11.26
CA VAL A 212 6.43 -10.25 12.29
C VAL A 212 7.94 -10.31 12.13
N ASP A 213 8.59 -9.14 12.15
CA ASP A 213 10.04 -9.08 12.21
C ASP A 213 10.49 -9.20 13.68
N PHE A 214 11.20 -10.28 14.01
CA PHE A 214 11.78 -10.52 15.33
C PHE A 214 13.28 -10.33 15.31
N LYS A 215 13.86 -9.99 16.46
CA LYS A 215 15.30 -10.10 16.69
C LYS A 215 15.60 -11.48 17.26
N ILE A 216 16.49 -12.23 16.64
CA ILE A 216 16.91 -13.54 17.13
C ILE A 216 17.88 -13.35 18.31
N SER A 217 17.70 -14.12 19.37
CA SER A 217 18.73 -14.35 20.38
C SER A 217 18.97 -15.85 20.55
N VAL A 218 20.22 -16.23 20.79
CA VAL A 218 20.60 -17.63 20.94
C VAL A 218 20.55 -18.04 22.42
N GLU A 219 19.82 -19.10 22.71
CA GLU A 219 19.78 -19.75 24.02
C GLU A 219 20.46 -21.12 23.91
N TRP A 220 21.41 -21.41 24.79
CA TRP A 220 22.17 -22.66 24.73
C TRP A 220 21.62 -23.69 25.71
N LYS A 221 21.19 -24.84 25.20
CA LYS A 221 20.71 -25.96 26.00
C LYS A 221 21.53 -27.20 25.67
N GLU A 222 22.27 -27.72 26.66
CA GLU A 222 23.13 -28.92 26.48
C GLU A 222 24.09 -28.81 25.27
N ARG A 223 24.60 -27.60 25.01
CA ARG A 223 25.46 -27.24 23.85
C ARG A 223 24.76 -27.21 22.48
N VAL A 224 23.45 -27.40 22.44
CA VAL A 224 22.63 -27.18 21.24
C VAL A 224 22.06 -25.76 21.30
N PRO A 225 22.24 -24.93 20.26
CA PRO A 225 21.63 -23.61 20.21
C PRO A 225 20.14 -23.73 19.88
N GLU A 226 19.30 -23.04 20.65
CA GLU A 226 17.90 -22.78 20.38
C GLU A 226 17.72 -21.28 20.08
N TYR A 227 16.76 -20.93 19.24
CA TYR A 227 16.58 -19.56 18.79
C TYR A 227 15.31 -18.96 19.41
N ALA A 228 15.49 -17.91 20.21
CA ALA A 228 14.41 -17.14 20.78
C ALA A 228 14.08 -15.93 19.90
N LEU A 229 12.79 -15.65 19.74
CA LEU A 229 12.24 -14.53 18.98
C LEU A 229 11.95 -13.38 19.93
N ASN A 230 12.55 -12.22 19.68
CA ASN A 230 12.39 -11.03 20.52
C ASN A 230 11.68 -9.90 19.78
N ILE A 231 10.81 -9.19 20.50
CA ILE A 231 10.10 -7.99 20.02
C ILE A 231 10.68 -6.74 20.67
N ALA A 232 10.52 -5.58 20.04
CA ALA A 232 10.95 -4.31 20.63
C ALA A 232 9.91 -3.81 21.65
N VAL A 233 10.38 -3.46 22.85
CA VAL A 233 9.58 -2.84 23.92
C VAL A 233 10.32 -1.58 24.36
N GLY A 234 9.95 -0.43 23.77
CA GLY A 234 10.72 0.80 23.91
C GLY A 234 12.09 0.68 23.24
N LYS A 235 13.17 0.85 24.00
CA LYS A 235 14.57 0.80 23.49
C LYS A 235 15.26 -0.55 23.70
N ILE A 236 14.54 -1.57 24.17
CA ILE A 236 15.09 -2.90 24.44
C ILE A 236 14.30 -3.99 23.70
N HIS A 237 14.92 -5.14 23.50
CA HIS A 237 14.28 -6.33 22.97
C HIS A 237 13.90 -7.28 24.11
N ARG A 238 12.69 -7.85 24.05
CA ARG A 238 12.20 -8.85 25.03
C ARG A 238 11.76 -10.11 24.32
N LYS A 239 12.07 -11.26 24.93
CA LYS A 239 11.65 -12.58 24.45
C LYS A 239 10.13 -12.63 24.34
N PHE A 240 9.66 -13.10 23.19
CA PHE A 240 8.25 -13.24 22.86
C PHE A 240 7.87 -14.71 22.66
N ALA A 241 8.67 -15.46 21.91
CA ALA A 241 8.43 -16.86 21.62
C ALA A 241 9.75 -17.61 21.36
N MET A 242 9.68 -18.94 21.25
CA MET A 242 10.75 -19.73 20.64
C MET A 242 10.45 -19.90 19.15
N LEU A 243 11.49 -19.89 18.33
CA LEU A 243 11.40 -20.23 16.92
C LEU A 243 11.38 -21.76 16.78
N GLU A 244 10.47 -22.28 15.96
CA GLU A 244 10.48 -23.71 15.61
C GLU A 244 11.78 -24.03 14.87
N LYS A 245 12.55 -24.98 15.39
CA LYS A 245 13.85 -25.34 14.80
C LYS A 245 13.64 -26.32 13.64
N THR A 246 13.76 -25.81 12.42
CA THR A 246 13.71 -26.59 11.18
C THR A 246 15.10 -27.13 10.81
N GLU A 247 15.18 -28.02 9.81
CA GLU A 247 16.46 -28.48 9.26
C GLU A 247 17.30 -27.32 8.71
N GLU A 248 16.67 -26.36 8.02
CA GLU A 248 17.33 -25.16 7.50
C GLU A 248 17.96 -24.32 8.61
N LEU A 249 17.22 -24.08 9.70
CA LEU A 249 17.74 -23.33 10.84
C LEU A 249 18.83 -24.11 11.59
N SER A 250 18.73 -25.44 11.64
CA SER A 250 19.77 -26.28 12.26
C SER A 250 21.09 -26.23 11.49
N ALA A 251 21.07 -25.92 10.19
CA ALA A 251 22.29 -25.70 9.41
C ALA A 251 23.09 -24.46 9.87
N LEU A 252 22.47 -23.55 10.63
CA LEU A 252 23.10 -22.35 11.19
C LEU A 252 23.69 -22.57 12.59
N ASP A 253 23.62 -23.79 13.15
CA ASP A 253 24.09 -24.06 14.52
C ASP A 253 25.60 -23.79 14.72
N SER A 254 26.40 -23.90 13.66
CA SER A 254 27.85 -23.63 13.70
C SER A 254 28.19 -22.14 13.73
N ASP A 255 27.32 -21.30 13.17
CA ASP A 255 27.40 -19.83 13.21
C ASP A 255 26.00 -19.24 13.48
N PRO A 256 25.52 -19.33 14.74
CA PRO A 256 24.16 -18.94 15.09
C PRO A 256 23.85 -17.48 14.71
N PRO A 257 22.64 -17.18 14.19
CA PRO A 257 22.28 -15.86 13.70
C PRO A 257 21.91 -14.88 14.83
N ASP A 258 22.71 -14.83 15.90
CA ASP A 258 22.47 -13.99 17.07
C ASP A 258 22.40 -12.51 16.69
N GLY A 259 21.35 -11.83 17.17
CA GLY A 259 21.13 -10.41 16.92
C GLY A 259 20.59 -10.05 15.53
N LYS A 260 20.50 -10.99 14.59
CA LYS A 260 19.89 -10.75 13.27
C LYS A 260 18.38 -10.53 13.39
N ILE A 261 17.83 -9.71 12.48
CA ILE A 261 16.38 -9.57 12.32
C ILE A 261 15.89 -10.64 11.34
N ALA A 262 14.87 -11.39 11.75
CA ALA A 262 14.22 -12.40 10.93
C ALA A 262 12.73 -12.08 10.78
N GLU A 263 12.22 -12.21 9.56
CA GLU A 263 10.79 -12.19 9.28
C GLU A 263 10.24 -13.59 9.49
N CYS A 264 9.18 -13.70 10.30
CA CYS A 264 8.54 -14.97 10.64
C CYS A 264 7.02 -14.89 10.48
N SER A 265 6.39 -15.99 10.07
CA SER A 265 4.93 -16.15 10.07
C SER A 265 4.48 -17.16 11.12
N LEU A 266 3.23 -17.08 11.56
CA LEU A 266 2.63 -18.05 12.48
C LEU A 266 1.84 -19.08 11.67
N VAL A 267 2.25 -20.34 11.71
CA VAL A 267 1.60 -21.45 11.02
C VAL A 267 1.34 -22.57 12.03
N ASP A 268 0.10 -23.03 12.12
CA ASP A 268 -0.33 -24.07 13.08
C ASP A 268 0.07 -23.78 14.54
N GLY A 269 0.06 -22.49 14.91
CA GLY A 269 0.45 -22.03 16.25
C GLY A 269 1.95 -21.96 16.51
N GLN A 270 2.79 -22.21 15.49
CA GLN A 270 4.24 -22.18 15.58
C GLN A 270 4.84 -21.09 14.69
N TRP A 271 5.87 -20.41 15.19
CA TRP A 271 6.57 -19.39 14.40
C TRP A 271 7.54 -20.08 13.45
N ARG A 272 7.41 -19.80 12.16
CA ARG A 272 8.28 -20.29 11.11
C ARG A 272 9.11 -19.15 10.54
N PHE A 273 10.40 -19.43 10.35
CA PHE A 273 11.33 -18.53 9.69
C PHE A 273 10.98 -18.39 8.21
N LEU A 274 11.05 -17.17 7.69
CA LEU A 274 10.89 -16.89 6.25
C LEU A 274 12.18 -16.39 5.64
N ARG A 275 12.78 -15.34 6.22
CA ARG A 275 14.03 -14.74 5.73
C ARG A 275 14.69 -13.85 6.78
N PHE A 276 15.97 -13.56 6.57
CA PHE A 276 16.62 -12.46 7.26
C PHE A 276 16.24 -11.11 6.65
N ARG A 277 16.19 -10.09 7.49
CA ARG A 277 15.88 -8.70 7.14
C ARG A 277 17.12 -7.84 7.29
N GLU A 278 17.99 -7.88 6.30
CA GLU A 278 19.24 -7.10 6.28
C GLU A 278 19.00 -5.59 6.21
N ASP A 279 17.81 -5.19 5.74
CA ASP A 279 17.33 -3.80 5.73
C ASP A 279 16.97 -3.27 7.12
N LYS A 280 16.91 -4.14 8.15
CA LYS A 280 16.42 -3.79 9.49
C LYS A 280 17.46 -4.05 10.57
N THR A 281 17.53 -3.11 11.51
CA THR A 281 18.34 -3.22 12.73
C THR A 281 17.50 -3.42 13.99
N TYR A 282 16.16 -3.35 13.87
CA TYR A 282 15.22 -3.45 14.98
C TYR A 282 14.04 -4.37 14.64
N ALA A 283 13.65 -5.20 15.60
CA ALA A 283 12.40 -5.96 15.57
C ALA A 283 11.18 -5.02 15.54
N ASN A 284 10.02 -5.56 15.18
CA ASN A 284 8.76 -4.85 15.32
C ASN A 284 8.49 -4.48 16.79
N ASP A 285 7.98 -3.25 16.98
CA ASP A 285 7.52 -2.75 18.27
C ASP A 285 6.31 -3.55 18.78
N GLU A 286 6.21 -3.70 20.10
CA GLU A 286 5.13 -4.40 20.78
C GLU A 286 3.74 -3.97 20.30
N SER A 287 3.52 -2.68 20.02
CA SER A 287 2.24 -2.19 19.50
C SER A 287 1.94 -2.69 18.07
N VAL A 288 2.97 -2.88 17.25
CA VAL A 288 2.86 -3.48 15.90
C VAL A 288 2.56 -4.96 16.04
N VAL A 289 3.33 -5.68 16.87
CA VAL A 289 3.13 -7.12 17.11
C VAL A 289 1.75 -7.41 17.66
N ARG A 290 1.27 -6.64 18.66
CA ARG A 290 -0.10 -6.78 19.20
C ARG A 290 -1.18 -6.62 18.13
N ARG A 291 -1.01 -5.71 17.17
CA ARG A 291 -1.95 -5.53 16.06
C ARG A 291 -1.93 -6.70 15.09
N ILE A 292 -0.73 -7.21 14.77
CA ILE A 292 -0.57 -8.37 13.90
C ILE A 292 -1.16 -9.62 14.57
N MET A 293 -0.84 -9.86 15.85
CA MET A 293 -1.42 -10.97 16.62
C MET A 293 -2.94 -10.89 16.71
N LYS A 294 -3.49 -9.67 16.86
CA LYS A 294 -4.94 -9.48 16.81
C LYS A 294 -5.50 -9.85 15.43
N SER A 295 -4.86 -9.39 14.35
CA SER A 295 -5.25 -9.75 12.97
C SER A 295 -5.22 -11.25 12.73
N ILE A 296 -4.20 -11.94 13.23
CA ILE A 296 -4.07 -13.40 13.15
C ILE A 296 -5.18 -14.07 13.97
N SER A 297 -5.46 -13.58 15.18
CA SER A 297 -6.47 -14.18 16.07
C SER A 297 -7.91 -14.01 15.58
N GLU A 298 -8.19 -12.94 14.81
CA GLU A 298 -9.49 -12.75 14.18
C GLU A 298 -9.66 -13.64 12.94
N ASP A 299 -8.58 -14.24 12.43
CA ASP A 299 -8.56 -15.27 11.39
C ASP A 299 -9.52 -15.00 10.23
N ILE A 300 -9.45 -13.79 9.68
CA ILE A 300 -10.25 -13.39 8.53
C ILE A 300 -9.69 -14.09 7.28
N THR A 301 -10.04 -15.36 7.12
CA THR A 301 -9.67 -16.18 5.97
C THR A 301 -10.26 -15.65 4.67
N ARG A 302 -9.75 -16.15 3.55
CA ARG A 302 -10.34 -15.90 2.22
C ARG A 302 -11.82 -16.25 2.21
N GLU A 303 -12.19 -17.41 2.75
CA GLU A 303 -13.57 -17.91 2.79
C GLU A 303 -14.44 -16.97 3.63
N ARG A 304 -13.94 -16.52 4.78
CA ARG A 304 -14.64 -15.59 5.66
C ARG A 304 -14.88 -14.26 4.96
N LEU A 305 -13.86 -13.67 4.34
CA LEU A 305 -13.97 -12.43 3.57
C LEU A 305 -14.98 -12.59 2.42
N LEU A 306 -14.89 -13.67 1.65
CA LEU A 306 -15.76 -13.88 0.49
C LEU A 306 -17.21 -14.19 0.88
N SER A 307 -17.46 -14.71 2.09
CA SER A 307 -18.80 -15.05 2.57
C SER A 307 -19.76 -13.85 2.63
N VAL A 308 -19.26 -12.62 2.78
CA VAL A 308 -20.10 -11.42 2.86
C VAL A 308 -20.38 -10.77 1.50
N MET A 309 -19.68 -11.17 0.44
CA MET A 309 -19.70 -10.46 -0.85
C MET A 309 -21.07 -10.46 -1.54
N ALA A 310 -21.90 -11.50 -1.31
CA ALA A 310 -23.28 -11.53 -1.79
C ALA A 310 -24.12 -10.41 -1.14
N GLY A 311 -24.01 -10.23 0.18
CA GLY A 311 -24.69 -9.16 0.91
C GLY A 311 -24.17 -7.77 0.55
N VAL A 312 -22.86 -7.64 0.32
CA VAL A 312 -22.24 -6.41 -0.21
C VAL A 312 -22.87 -6.04 -1.55
N ARG A 313 -23.00 -7.00 -2.48
CA ARG A 313 -23.62 -6.77 -3.79
C ARG A 313 -25.07 -6.34 -3.68
N GLU A 314 -25.86 -7.03 -2.86
CA GLU A 314 -27.27 -6.72 -2.66
C GLU A 314 -27.46 -5.28 -2.16
N LYS A 315 -26.75 -4.90 -1.08
CA LYS A 315 -26.82 -3.56 -0.51
C LYS A 315 -26.30 -2.49 -1.45
N TRP A 316 -25.25 -2.77 -2.21
CA TRP A 316 -24.77 -1.88 -3.26
C TRP A 316 -25.86 -1.59 -4.30
N LYS A 317 -26.51 -2.63 -4.84
CA LYS A 317 -27.56 -2.47 -5.85
C LYS A 317 -28.77 -1.73 -5.30
N ALA A 318 -29.15 -1.97 -4.05
CA ALA A 318 -30.20 -1.20 -3.39
C ALA A 318 -29.86 0.31 -3.30
N ARG A 319 -28.61 0.66 -2.95
CA ARG A 319 -28.14 2.06 -2.90
C ARG A 319 -28.12 2.72 -4.28
N GLU A 320 -27.68 2.00 -5.31
CA GLU A 320 -27.70 2.48 -6.71
C GLU A 320 -29.12 2.78 -7.17
N ASP A 321 -30.06 1.86 -6.93
CA ASP A 321 -31.46 2.03 -7.29
C ASP A 321 -32.11 3.21 -6.56
N GLU A 322 -31.82 3.37 -5.27
CA GLU A 322 -32.30 4.52 -4.50
C GLU A 322 -31.76 5.84 -5.07
N THR A 323 -30.46 5.89 -5.37
CA THR A 323 -29.82 7.08 -5.97
C THR A 323 -30.45 7.42 -7.31
N ARG A 324 -30.67 6.42 -8.17
CA ARG A 324 -31.34 6.58 -9.47
C ARG A 324 -32.76 7.09 -9.31
N ARG A 325 -33.55 6.54 -8.37
CA ARG A 325 -34.92 6.99 -8.08
C ARG A 325 -34.94 8.43 -7.58
N ARG A 326 -33.99 8.83 -6.72
CA ARG A 326 -33.86 10.22 -6.23
C ARG A 326 -33.52 11.19 -7.36
N ALA A 327 -32.61 10.80 -8.27
CA ALA A 327 -32.27 11.61 -9.45
C ALA A 327 -33.48 11.82 -10.37
N LEU A 328 -34.25 10.76 -10.64
CA LEU A 328 -35.48 10.85 -11.46
C LEU A 328 -36.55 11.74 -10.82
N LYS A 329 -36.68 11.72 -9.48
CA LYS A 329 -37.64 12.55 -8.75
C LYS A 329 -37.28 14.04 -8.73
N ARG A 330 -36.00 14.38 -8.86
CA ARG A 330 -35.55 15.79 -8.87
C ARG A 330 -35.88 16.51 -10.18
N GLY A 331 -36.23 15.79 -11.25
CA GLY A 331 -36.49 16.37 -12.57
C GLY A 331 -35.25 17.09 -13.14
N PRO A 332 -35.27 17.53 -14.40
CA PRO A 332 -34.28 18.49 -14.88
C PRO A 332 -34.62 19.85 -14.24
N GLU A 333 -33.95 20.22 -13.16
CA GLU A 333 -33.91 21.63 -12.74
C GLU A 333 -33.23 22.41 -13.86
N GLY A 334 -33.97 23.36 -14.43
CA GLY A 334 -33.66 24.04 -15.68
C GLY A 334 -32.35 24.81 -15.65
N ASP A 335 -31.54 24.57 -16.69
CA ASP A 335 -30.60 25.56 -17.19
C ASP A 335 -31.42 26.70 -17.82
N ALA A 336 -31.67 27.74 -17.02
CA ALA A 336 -32.07 29.08 -17.47
C ALA A 336 -30.94 30.05 -17.14
#